data_AF-A0A9P0JRK5-F1
#
_entry.id   AF-A0A9P0JRK5-F1
#
_cell.length_a   1.000
_cell.length_b   1.000
_cell.length_c   1.000
_cell.angle_alpha   90.00
_cell.angle_beta   90.00
_cell.angle_gamma   90.00
#
_symmetry.space_group_name_H-M   'P 1'
#
loop_
_entity.id
_entity.type
_entity.pdbx_description
1 polymer ?
#
loop_
_entity_poly.entity_id
_entity_poly.type
_entity_poly.pdbx_seq_one_letter_code
_entity_poly.pdbx_strand_id
1 'polypeptide(L)'
;MVQPQKRMLVKKLLEASLGRILELKTDLVEADLNEWTHIGDVMEKLNLTPLDVELEVPTCFRRERKTEIEYRRQTIDSVLSKLGFLEKKEPKKVMTEQQAILIIQQHERARQGRLRAQFMKEIKMMKVKSKPIPGEDTEDEGKLGGISMAAAMKIQKIWRGFMARRATRRRKLEEMLLIGMIPPPKSKSQELEKDKENKDRRRQLQEQRQKEYHREVKRCREDLERNQREVVLEQLSDQVRNWLNEYKAQTGKIPEYTGEDRSPSRLLLSRQGTDSELSKSTSSKDSKVKKDKSPKSKESKSSTAEEEEETTKAIVSTFVPELNMKKEEYDEIWKNRNEFQNPNQLPDTSIIEQEQMAIMENELRKIVDEMMRAELELLQEAYDKDKGIKSRKKSSKKAKRGGKKSKKKKEKDLTPDRTTESLFEELIANGIIKKYPEVYLNQYLGEKSYFYPVKCNMGKEPLIGLGDFRQILQEYCIIPLFTPHLHQSTPHIKSVMIAGTKDLLLDASW
;
A
#
# COMPACT_ATOMS: atom_id res chain seq x y z
N MET A 1 12.29 13.42 -2.93
CA MET A 1 11.51 14.02 -1.84
C MET A 1 11.53 13.13 -0.61
N VAL A 2 11.82 13.73 0.54
CA VAL A 2 11.94 13.09 1.86
C VAL A 2 11.01 13.76 2.87
N GLN A 3 10.67 15.05 2.67
CA GLN A 3 9.75 15.79 3.53
C GLN A 3 8.44 15.03 3.76
N PRO A 4 8.04 14.79 5.02
CA PRO A 4 6.90 13.94 5.33
C PRO A 4 5.56 14.57 4.90
N GLN A 5 5.32 15.86 5.17
CA GLN A 5 4.04 16.49 4.81
C GLN A 5 3.76 16.49 3.30
N LYS A 6 4.72 16.93 2.47
CA LYS A 6 4.57 16.85 1.00
C LYS A 6 4.36 15.42 0.50
N ARG A 7 5.00 14.44 1.14
CA ARG A 7 4.79 13.02 0.79
C ARG A 7 3.39 12.55 1.12
N MET A 8 2.79 13.03 2.21
CA MET A 8 1.38 12.74 2.52
C MET A 8 0.46 13.32 1.46
N LEU A 9 0.68 14.56 1.03
CA LEU A 9 -0.09 15.20 -0.04
C LEU A 9 0.04 14.43 -1.37
N VAL A 10 1.27 14.10 -1.79
CA VAL A 10 1.52 13.32 -3.01
C VAL A 10 0.91 11.92 -2.91
N LYS A 11 0.91 11.29 -1.74
CA LYS A 11 0.24 10.01 -1.54
C LYS A 11 -1.27 10.14 -1.76
N LYS A 12 -1.92 11.15 -1.16
CA LYS A 12 -3.36 11.40 -1.34
C LYS A 12 -3.71 11.71 -2.81
N LEU A 13 -2.87 12.50 -3.49
CA LEU A 13 -3.02 12.76 -4.92
C LEU A 13 -2.91 11.47 -5.75
N LEU A 14 -1.92 10.64 -5.46
CA LEU A 14 -1.76 9.33 -6.11
C LEU A 14 -2.98 8.43 -5.88
N GLU A 15 -3.49 8.39 -4.65
CA GLU A 15 -4.71 7.63 -4.31
C GLU A 15 -5.91 8.10 -5.13
N ALA A 16 -6.16 9.41 -5.19
CA ALA A 16 -7.26 9.97 -5.95
C ALA A 16 -7.07 9.79 -7.47
N SER A 17 -5.84 9.87 -7.99
CA SER A 17 -5.53 9.56 -9.39
C SER A 17 -5.80 8.09 -9.73
N LEU A 18 -5.37 7.15 -8.87
CA LEU A 18 -5.64 5.72 -9.04
C LEU A 18 -7.15 5.43 -8.99
N GLY A 19 -7.87 6.07 -8.07
CA GLY A 19 -9.34 5.97 -8.01
C GLY A 19 -10.00 6.46 -9.29
N ARG A 20 -9.55 7.60 -9.82
CA ARG A 20 -10.06 8.13 -11.08
C ARG A 20 -9.77 7.21 -12.26
N ILE A 21 -8.59 6.58 -12.31
CA ILE A 21 -8.26 5.59 -13.34
C ILE A 21 -9.22 4.40 -13.28
N LEU A 22 -9.57 3.91 -12.08
CA LEU A 22 -10.50 2.80 -11.93
C LEU A 22 -11.95 3.15 -12.30
N GLU A 23 -12.39 4.38 -12.01
CA GLU A 23 -13.69 4.87 -12.49
C GLU A 23 -13.73 4.93 -14.02
N LEU A 24 -12.70 5.53 -14.64
CA LEU A 24 -12.60 5.61 -16.10
C LEU A 24 -12.50 4.24 -16.75
N LYS A 25 -11.78 3.30 -16.12
CA LYS A 25 -11.74 1.91 -16.57
C LYS A 25 -13.13 1.29 -16.57
N THR A 26 -13.91 1.53 -15.53
CA THR A 26 -15.29 1.03 -15.43
C THR A 26 -16.17 1.63 -16.53
N ASP A 27 -16.09 2.95 -16.74
CA ASP A 27 -16.79 3.64 -17.82
C ASP A 27 -16.43 3.06 -19.20
N LEU A 28 -15.13 2.78 -19.44
CA LEU A 28 -14.66 2.17 -20.69
C LEU A 28 -15.18 0.76 -20.88
N VAL A 29 -15.18 -0.06 -19.83
CA VAL A 29 -15.71 -1.43 -19.89
C VAL A 29 -17.22 -1.43 -20.16
N GLU A 30 -17.96 -0.48 -19.57
CA GLU A 30 -19.39 -0.33 -19.83
C GLU A 30 -19.67 0.18 -21.26
N ALA A 31 -18.86 1.11 -21.77
CA ALA A 31 -19.00 1.65 -23.12
C ALA A 31 -18.62 0.63 -24.21
N ASP A 32 -17.48 -0.04 -24.04
CA ASP A 32 -16.97 -1.01 -25.00
C ASP A 32 -17.60 -2.40 -24.80
N LEU A 33 -18.28 -2.68 -23.68
CA LEU A 33 -18.74 -4.03 -23.31
C LEU A 33 -17.61 -5.07 -23.33
N ASN A 34 -16.39 -4.63 -23.04
CA ASN A 34 -15.19 -5.45 -23.08
C ASN A 34 -14.24 -5.09 -21.92
N GLU A 35 -13.72 -6.12 -21.26
CA GLU A 35 -12.73 -5.97 -20.18
C GLU A 35 -11.36 -5.52 -20.72
N TRP A 36 -11.07 -5.82 -21.99
CA TRP A 36 -9.82 -5.48 -22.65
C TRP A 36 -9.89 -4.10 -23.29
N THR A 37 -8.93 -3.23 -22.95
CA THR A 37 -8.85 -1.87 -23.51
C THR A 37 -7.69 -1.77 -24.48
N HIS A 38 -8.00 -1.79 -25.77
CA HIS A 38 -7.04 -1.67 -26.85
C HIS A 38 -6.78 -0.20 -27.16
N ILE A 39 -5.51 0.21 -27.10
CA ILE A 39 -5.10 1.63 -27.16
C ILE A 39 -4.04 1.90 -28.23
N GLY A 40 -3.99 1.06 -29.28
CA GLY A 40 -3.00 1.17 -30.36
C GLY A 40 -2.97 2.54 -31.02
N ASP A 41 -4.14 3.14 -31.30
CA ASP A 41 -4.21 4.48 -31.89
C ASP A 41 -3.71 5.57 -30.94
N VAL A 42 -4.01 5.45 -29.65
CA VAL A 42 -3.58 6.43 -28.64
C VAL A 42 -2.07 6.34 -28.43
N MET A 43 -1.51 5.13 -28.40
CA MET A 43 -0.07 4.90 -28.32
C MET A 43 0.65 5.52 -29.51
N GLU A 44 0.14 5.30 -30.72
CA GLU A 44 0.71 5.89 -31.95
C GLU A 44 0.63 7.43 -31.92
N LYS A 45 -0.55 8.00 -31.62
CA LYS A 45 -0.77 9.46 -31.56
C LYS A 45 0.16 10.15 -30.55
N LEU A 46 0.43 9.49 -29.42
CA LEU A 46 1.25 10.05 -28.33
C LEU A 46 2.73 9.63 -28.40
N ASN A 47 3.14 8.84 -29.41
CA ASN A 47 4.47 8.25 -29.52
C ASN A 47 4.90 7.48 -28.25
N LEU A 48 3.99 6.70 -27.67
CA LEU A 48 4.23 5.92 -26.45
C LEU A 48 4.49 4.45 -26.77
N THR A 49 5.35 3.81 -25.98
CA THR A 49 5.54 2.36 -26.04
C THR A 49 4.60 1.64 -25.05
N PRO A 50 4.31 0.34 -25.24
CA PRO A 50 3.56 -0.46 -24.27
C PRO A 50 4.09 -0.41 -22.85
N LEU A 51 5.41 -0.26 -22.69
CA LEU A 51 6.05 -0.13 -21.38
C LEU A 51 5.71 1.20 -20.71
N ASP A 52 5.51 2.27 -21.48
CA ASP A 52 5.19 3.60 -20.96
C ASP A 52 3.73 3.71 -20.51
N VAL A 53 2.83 2.91 -21.10
CA VAL A 53 1.39 2.93 -20.77
C VAL A 53 1.03 1.89 -19.70
N GLU A 54 1.97 1.05 -19.29
CA GLU A 54 1.72 0.06 -18.27
C GLU A 54 1.53 0.70 -16.89
N LEU A 55 0.47 0.28 -16.19
CA LEU A 55 0.14 0.78 -14.88
C LEU A 55 1.00 0.13 -13.79
N GLU A 56 2.10 0.78 -13.40
CA GLU A 56 2.94 0.25 -12.33
C GLU A 56 2.29 0.37 -10.94
N VAL A 57 2.33 -0.74 -10.18
CA VAL A 57 1.88 -0.74 -8.78
C VAL A 57 2.84 0.09 -7.92
N PRO A 58 2.37 1.11 -7.18
CA PRO A 58 3.24 1.96 -6.40
C PRO A 58 4.04 1.18 -5.35
N THR A 59 5.36 1.37 -5.33
CA THR A 59 6.27 0.64 -4.42
C THR A 59 5.98 0.85 -2.92
N CYS A 60 5.33 1.96 -2.56
CA CYS A 60 4.87 2.21 -1.19
C CYS A 60 3.84 1.16 -0.72
N PHE A 61 3.07 0.55 -1.62
CA PHE A 61 2.04 -0.43 -1.31
C PHE A 61 2.54 -1.64 -0.52
N ARG A 62 3.68 -2.21 -0.93
CA ARG A 62 4.31 -3.33 -0.23
C ARG A 62 5.13 -2.85 0.96
N ARG A 63 5.77 -1.69 0.85
CA ARG A 63 6.68 -1.16 1.88
C ARG A 63 5.94 -0.80 3.17
N GLU A 64 4.81 -0.11 3.07
CA GLU A 64 4.06 0.34 4.25
C GLU A 64 3.42 -0.83 5.00
N ARG A 65 3.10 -1.92 4.30
CA ARG A 65 2.59 -3.17 4.88
C ARG A 65 3.67 -4.21 5.16
N LYS A 66 4.96 -3.85 5.07
CA LYS A 66 6.06 -4.81 5.23
C LYS A 66 6.02 -5.51 6.60
N THR A 67 5.75 -4.76 7.67
CA THR A 67 5.65 -5.28 9.04
C THR A 67 4.47 -6.25 9.18
N GLU A 68 3.31 -5.92 8.61
CA GLU A 68 2.11 -6.76 8.60
C GLU A 68 2.33 -8.05 7.79
N ILE A 69 2.94 -7.96 6.60
CA ILE A 69 3.27 -9.11 5.76
C ILE A 69 4.25 -10.04 6.48
N GLU A 70 5.28 -9.47 7.10
CA GLU A 70 6.28 -10.23 7.85
C GLU A 70 5.67 -10.91 9.09
N TYR A 71 4.81 -10.20 9.84
CA TYR A 71 4.07 -10.77 10.96
C TYR A 71 3.24 -11.98 10.52
N ARG A 72 2.42 -11.83 9.47
CA ARG A 72 1.59 -12.94 8.93
C ARG A 72 2.42 -14.13 8.49
N ARG A 73 3.57 -13.90 7.85
CA ARG A 73 4.49 -14.97 7.43
C ARG A 73 5.07 -15.72 8.62
N GLN A 74 5.51 -14.99 9.64
CA GLN A 74 6.04 -15.58 10.86
C GLN A 74 4.97 -16.38 11.60
N THR A 75 3.72 -15.93 11.61
CA THR A 75 2.59 -16.69 12.15
C THR A 75 2.40 -18.00 11.40
N ILE A 76 2.37 -17.97 10.05
CA ILE A 76 2.25 -19.18 9.22
C ILE A 76 3.42 -20.14 9.51
N ASP A 77 4.65 -19.64 9.54
CA ASP A 77 5.84 -20.47 9.78
C ASP A 77 5.84 -21.08 11.19
N SER A 78 5.40 -20.32 12.20
CA SER A 78 5.25 -20.80 13.58
C SER A 78 4.22 -21.93 13.68
N VAL A 79 3.05 -21.77 13.08
CA VAL A 79 1.98 -22.78 13.10
C VAL A 79 2.39 -24.04 12.34
N LEU A 80 2.95 -23.89 11.13
CA LEU A 80 3.45 -25.05 10.36
C LEU A 80 4.59 -25.77 11.08
N SER A 81 5.43 -25.05 11.83
CA SER A 81 6.48 -25.65 12.67
C SER A 81 5.91 -26.42 13.86
N LYS A 82 4.87 -25.89 14.53
CA LYS A 82 4.16 -26.59 15.62
C LYS A 82 3.50 -27.88 15.14
N LEU A 83 2.95 -27.86 13.93
CA LEU A 83 2.28 -29.01 13.29
C LEU A 83 3.25 -30.02 12.66
N GLY A 84 4.56 -29.72 12.62
CA GLY A 84 5.58 -30.61 12.07
C GLY A 84 5.65 -30.64 10.53
N PHE A 85 4.94 -29.76 9.82
CA PHE A 85 4.99 -29.66 8.36
C PHE A 85 6.22 -28.90 7.85
N LEU A 86 6.84 -28.08 8.71
CA LEU A 86 8.07 -27.37 8.38
C LEU A 86 9.25 -28.07 9.04
N GLU A 87 10.16 -28.64 8.25
CA GLU A 87 11.47 -29.05 8.76
C GLU A 87 12.17 -27.83 9.34
N LYS A 88 12.48 -27.86 10.64
CA LYS A 88 13.37 -26.86 11.24
C LYS A 88 14.68 -26.94 10.48
N LYS A 89 14.96 -25.96 9.62
CA LYS A 89 16.31 -25.75 9.10
C LYS A 89 17.18 -25.51 10.33
N GLU A 90 17.95 -26.52 10.73
CA GLU A 90 18.89 -26.35 11.82
C GLU A 90 19.74 -25.12 11.46
N PRO A 91 19.81 -24.12 12.36
CA PRO A 91 20.61 -22.95 12.08
C PRO A 91 22.02 -23.46 11.78
N LYS A 92 22.52 -23.16 10.58
CA LYS A 92 23.91 -23.47 10.23
C LYS A 92 24.76 -22.89 11.34
N LYS A 93 25.36 -23.76 12.15
CA LYS A 93 26.16 -23.36 13.31
C LYS A 93 27.24 -22.44 12.77
N VAL A 94 27.12 -21.15 13.10
CA VAL A 94 28.05 -20.14 12.63
C VAL A 94 29.41 -20.53 13.21
N MET A 95 30.38 -20.76 12.33
CA MET A 95 31.74 -21.12 12.72
C MET A 95 32.30 -19.98 13.56
N THR A 96 32.69 -20.26 14.80
CA THR A 96 33.34 -19.24 15.63
C THR A 96 34.71 -18.91 15.06
N GLU A 97 35.23 -17.71 15.32
CA GLU A 97 36.57 -17.31 14.86
C GLU A 97 37.65 -18.30 15.31
N GLN A 98 37.52 -18.83 16.54
CA GLN A 98 38.41 -19.88 17.07
C GLN A 98 38.30 -21.19 16.28
N GLN A 99 37.10 -21.61 15.89
CA GLN A 99 36.91 -22.79 15.03
C GLN A 99 37.51 -22.56 13.64
N ALA A 100 37.37 -21.35 13.08
CA ALA A 100 37.98 -20.99 11.81
C ALA A 100 39.51 -21.05 11.87
N ILE A 101 40.11 -20.48 12.93
CA ILE A 101 41.56 -20.54 13.17
C ILE A 101 42.02 -21.99 13.31
N LEU A 102 41.32 -22.82 14.07
CA LEU A 102 41.67 -24.23 14.26
C LEU A 102 41.63 -25.01 12.94
N ILE A 103 40.60 -24.79 12.12
CA ILE A 103 40.48 -25.42 10.80
C ILE A 103 41.65 -24.97 9.91
N ILE A 104 41.95 -23.68 9.85
CA ILE A 104 43.06 -23.15 9.05
C ILE A 104 44.39 -23.76 9.51
N GLN A 105 44.66 -23.78 10.82
CA GLN A 105 45.88 -24.35 11.38
C GLN A 105 45.96 -25.88 11.17
N GLN A 106 44.84 -26.60 11.23
CA GLN A 106 44.78 -28.03 10.96
C GLN A 106 45.08 -28.31 9.49
N HIS A 107 44.50 -27.54 8.58
CA HIS A 107 44.76 -27.66 7.14
C HIS A 107 46.20 -27.26 6.78
N GLU A 108 46.76 -26.24 7.42
CA GLU A 108 48.15 -25.82 7.25
C GLU A 108 49.13 -26.87 7.80
N ARG A 109 48.89 -27.41 9.01
CA ARG A 109 49.66 -28.56 9.53
C ARG A 109 49.55 -29.78 8.61
N ALA A 110 48.38 -30.07 8.07
CA ALA A 110 48.19 -31.16 7.12
C ALA A 110 48.92 -30.90 5.78
N ARG A 111 48.96 -29.65 5.30
CA ARG A 111 49.75 -29.25 4.12
C ARG A 111 51.23 -29.44 4.37
N GLN A 112 51.75 -28.94 5.50
CA GLN A 112 53.15 -29.12 5.88
C GLN A 112 53.51 -30.59 6.06
N GLY A 113 52.61 -31.39 6.65
CA GLY A 113 52.75 -32.83 6.76
C GLY A 113 52.85 -33.53 5.40
N ARG A 114 51.97 -33.16 4.45
CA ARG A 114 52.05 -33.67 3.06
C ARG A 114 53.37 -33.30 2.38
N LEU A 115 53.82 -32.06 2.55
CA LEU A 115 55.08 -31.57 1.97
C LEU A 115 56.29 -32.34 2.55
N ARG A 116 56.34 -32.51 3.88
CA ARG A 116 57.37 -33.31 4.55
C ARG A 116 57.34 -34.78 4.14
N ALA A 117 56.15 -35.37 4.04
CA ALA A 117 55.98 -36.75 3.60
C ALA A 117 56.44 -36.95 2.15
N GLN A 118 56.13 -36.00 1.26
CA GLN A 118 56.63 -36.00 -0.11
C GLN A 118 58.16 -35.90 -0.14
N PHE A 119 58.74 -34.99 0.63
CA PHE A 119 60.19 -34.82 0.72
C PHE A 119 60.88 -36.09 1.27
N MET A 120 60.34 -36.69 2.34
CA MET A 120 60.86 -37.95 2.89
C MET A 120 60.69 -39.13 1.92
N LYS A 121 59.60 -39.15 1.13
CA LYS A 121 59.41 -40.14 0.07
C LYS A 121 60.45 -39.97 -1.04
N GLU A 122 60.75 -38.75 -1.45
CA GLU A 122 61.81 -38.46 -2.42
C GLU A 122 63.20 -38.89 -1.90
N ILE A 123 63.50 -38.60 -0.62
CA ILE A 123 64.74 -39.08 0.04
C ILE A 123 64.79 -40.61 0.07
N LYS A 124 63.69 -41.29 0.43
CA LYS A 124 63.62 -42.76 0.44
C LYS A 124 63.81 -43.32 -0.96
N MET A 125 63.18 -42.74 -1.98
CA MET A 125 63.33 -43.12 -3.39
C MET A 125 64.77 -42.92 -3.90
N MET A 126 65.43 -41.82 -3.51
CA MET A 126 66.85 -41.58 -3.79
C MET A 126 67.75 -42.62 -3.10
N LYS A 127 67.49 -42.93 -1.82
CA LYS A 127 68.22 -43.96 -1.07
C LYS A 127 68.03 -45.37 -1.65
N VAL A 128 66.82 -45.71 -2.08
CA VAL A 128 66.48 -47.00 -2.73
C VAL A 128 67.13 -47.08 -4.11
N LYS A 129 67.15 -46.00 -4.90
CA LYS A 129 67.93 -45.94 -6.16
C LYS A 129 69.45 -46.04 -5.94
N SER A 130 69.95 -45.65 -4.76
CA SER A 130 71.38 -45.72 -4.42
C SER A 130 71.84 -47.04 -3.79
N LYS A 131 70.92 -47.94 -3.42
CA LYS A 131 71.25 -49.26 -2.87
C LYS A 131 71.02 -50.35 -3.94
N PRO A 132 72.00 -51.23 -4.21
CA PRO A 132 71.73 -52.48 -4.93
C PRO A 132 70.84 -53.36 -4.04
N ILE A 133 69.85 -54.00 -4.67
CA ILE A 133 68.79 -54.80 -4.03
C ILE A 133 69.38 -55.94 -3.19
N PRO A 134 68.92 -56.12 -1.95
CA PRO A 134 68.23 -57.35 -1.56
C PRO A 134 66.89 -56.97 -0.89
N GLY A 135 65.77 -57.60 -1.21
CA GLY A 135 65.51 -59.00 -0.92
C GLY A 135 64.65 -59.05 0.35
N GLU A 136 63.33 -59.14 0.14
CA GLU A 136 62.26 -59.56 1.07
C GLU A 136 61.72 -58.65 2.18
N ASP A 137 60.42 -58.89 2.42
CA ASP A 137 59.54 -58.52 3.53
C ASP A 137 58.77 -57.19 3.51
N THR A 138 57.67 -57.15 2.75
CA THR A 138 56.48 -56.33 3.10
C THR A 138 55.18 -57.02 2.63
N GLU A 139 54.83 -58.16 3.20
CA GLU A 139 53.51 -58.79 2.96
C GLU A 139 52.37 -58.14 3.77
N ASP A 140 52.68 -57.39 4.84
CA ASP A 140 51.68 -56.75 5.69
C ASP A 140 51.22 -55.35 5.22
N GLU A 141 51.95 -54.67 4.33
CA GLU A 141 51.48 -53.39 3.75
C GLU A 141 50.39 -53.58 2.67
N GLY A 142 50.29 -54.77 2.08
CA GLY A 142 49.36 -55.07 0.98
C GLY A 142 47.88 -55.09 1.39
N LYS A 143 47.58 -55.55 2.62
CA LYS A 143 46.18 -55.72 3.08
C LYS A 143 45.54 -54.40 3.57
N LEU A 144 46.30 -53.56 4.28
CA LEU A 144 45.83 -52.22 4.68
C LEU A 144 45.79 -51.25 3.48
N GLY A 145 46.75 -51.40 2.55
CA GLY A 145 46.80 -50.69 1.27
C GLY A 145 45.63 -51.04 0.34
N GLY A 146 45.16 -52.30 0.32
CA GLY A 146 44.05 -52.75 -0.52
C GLY A 146 42.70 -52.12 -0.16
N ILE A 147 42.35 -52.04 1.12
CA ILE A 147 41.11 -51.39 1.60
C ILE A 147 41.19 -49.87 1.39
N SER A 148 42.35 -49.27 1.70
CA SER A 148 42.64 -47.85 1.46
C SER A 148 42.60 -47.49 -0.04
N MET A 149 43.15 -48.33 -0.91
CA MET A 149 43.12 -48.14 -2.37
C MET A 149 41.73 -48.32 -2.96
N ALA A 150 40.96 -49.31 -2.51
CA ALA A 150 39.58 -49.49 -2.96
C ALA A 150 38.69 -48.29 -2.56
N ALA A 151 38.84 -47.79 -1.33
CA ALA A 151 38.16 -46.59 -0.87
C ALA A 151 38.63 -45.33 -1.64
N ALA A 152 39.95 -45.17 -1.82
CA ALA A 152 40.53 -44.08 -2.60
C ALA A 152 40.05 -44.10 -4.06
N MET A 153 39.97 -45.28 -4.70
CA MET A 153 39.45 -45.42 -6.07
C MET A 153 37.97 -45.04 -6.17
N LYS A 154 37.14 -45.42 -5.18
CA LYS A 154 35.73 -45.00 -5.14
C LYS A 154 35.61 -43.47 -5.02
N ILE A 155 36.37 -42.86 -4.12
CA ILE A 155 36.38 -41.40 -3.92
C ILE A 155 36.88 -40.69 -5.18
N GLN A 156 38.00 -41.16 -5.77
CA GLN A 156 38.56 -40.59 -6.99
C GLN A 156 37.61 -40.74 -8.18
N LYS A 157 36.90 -41.87 -8.32
CA LYS A 157 35.89 -42.07 -9.37
C LYS A 157 34.75 -41.07 -9.24
N ILE A 158 34.22 -40.90 -8.02
CA ILE A 158 33.14 -39.93 -7.76
C ILE A 158 33.63 -38.50 -8.01
N TRP A 159 34.82 -38.14 -7.52
CA TRP A 159 35.40 -36.81 -7.70
C TRP A 159 35.70 -36.49 -9.16
N ARG A 160 36.33 -37.41 -9.90
CA ARG A 160 36.59 -37.27 -11.34
C ARG A 160 35.28 -37.14 -12.12
N GLY A 161 34.27 -37.93 -11.78
CA GLY A 161 32.93 -37.81 -12.36
C GLY A 161 32.27 -36.47 -12.07
N PHE A 162 32.37 -35.96 -10.84
CA PHE A 162 31.85 -34.65 -10.46
C PHE A 162 32.58 -33.52 -11.21
N MET A 163 33.91 -33.55 -11.24
CA MET A 163 34.74 -32.59 -11.97
C MET A 163 34.43 -32.59 -13.47
N ALA A 164 34.31 -33.78 -14.08
CA ALA A 164 33.93 -33.93 -15.48
C ALA A 164 32.54 -33.35 -15.74
N ARG A 165 31.51 -33.72 -14.97
CA ARG A 165 30.15 -33.17 -15.12
C ARG A 165 30.11 -31.66 -14.93
N ARG A 166 30.85 -31.12 -13.95
CA ARG A 166 30.96 -29.67 -13.73
C ARG A 166 31.63 -28.97 -14.91
N ALA A 167 32.70 -29.55 -15.45
CA ALA A 167 33.38 -29.02 -16.64
C ALA A 167 32.48 -29.09 -17.89
N THR A 168 31.76 -30.18 -18.10
CA THR A 168 30.80 -30.33 -19.21
C THR A 168 29.64 -29.34 -19.08
N ARG A 169 29.08 -29.13 -17.88
CA ARG A 169 28.05 -28.09 -17.65
C ARG A 169 28.57 -26.70 -17.95
N ARG A 170 29.82 -26.40 -17.57
CA ARG A 170 30.45 -25.12 -17.88
C ARG A 170 30.65 -24.94 -19.38
N ARG A 171 31.21 -25.92 -20.08
CA ARG A 171 31.36 -25.91 -21.55
C ARG A 171 30.02 -25.74 -22.27
N LYS A 172 28.98 -26.46 -21.84
CA LYS A 172 27.63 -26.30 -22.38
C LYS A 172 27.11 -24.86 -22.18
N LEU A 173 27.34 -24.26 -21.02
CA LEU A 173 26.95 -22.87 -20.75
C LEU A 173 27.73 -21.87 -21.62
N GLU A 174 29.04 -22.06 -21.75
CA GLU A 174 29.91 -21.25 -22.61
C GLU A 174 29.51 -21.36 -24.09
N GLU A 175 29.16 -22.56 -24.56
CA GLU A 175 28.64 -22.80 -25.91
C GLU A 175 27.26 -22.14 -26.12
N MET A 176 26.33 -22.27 -25.17
CA MET A 176 25.04 -21.59 -25.22
C MET A 176 25.19 -20.05 -25.21
N LEU A 177 26.20 -19.51 -24.52
CA LEU A 177 26.55 -18.09 -24.55
C LEU A 177 27.16 -17.68 -25.90
N LEU A 178 28.07 -18.50 -26.45
CA LEU A 178 28.74 -18.23 -27.72
C LEU A 178 27.78 -18.24 -28.91
N ILE A 179 26.87 -19.22 -28.94
CA ILE A 179 25.84 -19.37 -29.98
C ILE A 179 24.73 -18.30 -29.81
N GLY A 180 24.66 -17.64 -28.65
CA GLY A 180 23.65 -16.61 -28.36
C GLY A 180 22.29 -17.18 -27.91
N MET A 181 22.22 -18.45 -27.53
CA MET A 181 21.03 -19.04 -26.91
C MET A 181 20.78 -18.48 -25.50
N ILE A 182 21.84 -18.07 -24.80
CA ILE A 182 21.76 -17.37 -23.52
C ILE A 182 22.44 -16.02 -23.69
N PRO A 183 21.77 -14.90 -23.37
CA PRO A 183 22.42 -13.60 -23.43
C PRO A 183 23.57 -13.53 -22.41
N PRO A 184 24.71 -12.89 -22.75
CA PRO A 184 25.77 -12.67 -21.79
C PRO A 184 25.24 -11.91 -20.57
N PRO A 185 25.73 -12.22 -19.36
CA PRO A 185 25.32 -11.49 -18.17
C PRO A 185 25.63 -10.01 -18.40
N LYS A 186 24.58 -9.17 -18.40
CA LYS A 186 24.72 -7.72 -18.58
C LYS A 186 25.75 -7.21 -17.57
N SER A 187 26.76 -6.48 -18.04
CA SER A 187 27.74 -5.85 -17.15
C SER A 187 26.99 -4.99 -16.14
N LYS A 188 27.28 -5.17 -14.84
CA LYS A 188 26.64 -4.36 -13.80
C LYS A 188 27.06 -2.92 -14.02
N SER A 189 26.15 -2.09 -14.51
CA SER A 189 26.40 -0.65 -14.60
C SER A 189 26.58 -0.10 -13.19
N GLN A 190 27.76 0.48 -12.92
CA GLN A 190 28.05 1.12 -11.64
C GLN A 190 27.05 2.23 -11.33
N GLU A 191 26.50 2.89 -12.36
CA GLU A 191 25.49 3.94 -12.21
C GLU A 191 24.17 3.37 -11.70
N LEU A 192 23.73 2.21 -12.22
CA LEU A 192 22.53 1.53 -11.73
C LEU A 192 22.67 1.07 -10.28
N GLU A 193 23.86 0.65 -9.88
CA GLU A 193 24.13 0.24 -8.50
C GLU A 193 24.14 1.45 -7.55
N LYS A 194 24.82 2.54 -7.93
CA LYS A 194 24.77 3.82 -7.20
C LYS A 194 23.36 4.40 -7.11
N ASP A 195 22.55 4.29 -8.17
CA ASP A 195 21.14 4.73 -8.13
C ASP A 195 20.30 3.88 -7.16
N LYS A 196 20.50 2.55 -7.15
CA LYS A 196 19.87 1.67 -6.15
C LYS A 196 20.26 2.03 -4.72
N GLU A 197 21.55 2.23 -4.47
CA GLU A 197 22.05 2.67 -3.15
C GLU A 197 21.48 4.03 -2.75
N ASN A 198 21.43 4.99 -3.67
CA ASN A 198 20.83 6.31 -3.41
C ASN A 198 19.33 6.21 -3.13
N LYS A 199 18.61 5.34 -3.85
CA LYS A 199 17.19 5.05 -3.59
C LYS A 199 17.01 4.46 -2.20
N ASP A 200 17.85 3.52 -1.78
CA ASP A 200 17.78 2.90 -0.46
C ASP A 200 18.17 3.84 0.68
N ARG A 201 19.23 4.65 0.51
CA ARG A 201 19.58 5.73 1.44
C ARG A 201 18.43 6.73 1.60
N ARG A 202 17.80 7.12 0.49
CA ARG A 202 16.63 8.01 0.50
C ARG A 202 15.45 7.38 1.23
N ARG A 203 15.22 6.07 1.06
CA ARG A 203 14.16 5.33 1.76
C ARG A 203 14.39 5.25 3.27
N GLN A 204 15.63 5.05 3.72
CA GLN A 204 15.96 5.06 5.14
C GLN A 204 15.73 6.45 5.75
N LEU A 205 16.20 7.49 5.06
CA LEU A 205 15.99 8.88 5.50
C LEU A 205 14.50 9.26 5.54
N GLN A 206 13.71 8.75 4.60
CA GLN A 206 12.26 8.90 4.58
C GLN A 206 11.57 8.32 5.83
N GLU A 207 12.06 7.19 6.35
CA GLU A 207 11.53 6.59 7.58
C GLU A 207 11.95 7.41 8.82
N GLN A 208 13.18 7.88 8.86
CA GLN A 208 13.68 8.75 9.94
C GLN A 208 12.88 10.06 10.00
N ARG A 209 12.70 10.75 8.87
CA ARG A 209 11.91 11.98 8.78
C ARG A 209 10.44 11.76 9.16
N GLN A 210 9.88 10.59 8.83
CA GLN A 210 8.53 10.24 9.27
C GLN A 210 8.45 10.08 10.80
N LYS A 211 9.45 9.46 11.44
CA LYS A 211 9.50 9.34 12.91
C LYS A 211 9.66 10.70 13.59
N GLU A 212 10.50 11.58 13.03
CA GLU A 212 10.65 12.96 13.50
C GLU A 212 9.34 13.74 13.39
N TYR A 213 8.61 13.63 12.26
CA TYR A 213 7.30 14.24 12.10
C TYR A 213 6.31 13.81 13.18
N HIS A 214 6.16 12.50 13.44
CA HIS A 214 5.25 12.03 14.48
C HIS A 214 5.65 12.51 15.88
N ARG A 215 6.96 12.63 16.15
CA ARG A 215 7.45 13.16 17.42
C ARG A 215 7.10 14.63 17.58
N GLU A 216 7.30 15.43 16.54
CA GLU A 216 6.96 16.86 16.54
C GLU A 216 5.46 17.10 16.64
N VAL A 217 4.63 16.31 15.94
CA VAL A 217 3.16 16.35 16.09
C VAL A 217 2.75 16.10 17.53
N LYS A 218 3.31 15.07 18.17
CA LYS A 218 3.01 14.76 19.57
C LYS A 218 3.46 15.88 20.50
N ARG A 219 4.69 16.37 20.33
CA ARG A 219 5.25 17.45 21.14
C ARG A 219 4.40 18.71 21.04
N CYS A 220 4.12 19.15 19.82
CA CYS A 220 3.26 20.29 19.54
C CYS A 220 1.88 20.12 20.17
N ARG A 221 1.25 18.95 20.01
CA ARG A 221 -0.06 18.70 20.60
C ARG A 221 -0.05 18.82 22.13
N GLU A 222 0.94 18.24 22.79
CA GLU A 222 1.08 18.35 24.25
C GLU A 222 1.37 19.80 24.70
N ASP A 223 2.16 20.55 23.95
CA ASP A 223 2.48 21.96 24.25
C ASP A 223 1.24 22.86 24.11
N LEU A 224 0.44 22.64 23.06
CA LEU A 224 -0.82 23.34 22.87
C LEU A 224 -1.83 22.99 23.99
N GLU A 225 -1.92 21.72 24.39
CA GLU A 225 -2.84 21.29 25.45
C GLU A 225 -2.51 21.91 26.82
N ARG A 226 -1.22 22.11 27.12
CA ARG A 226 -0.77 22.75 28.37
C ARG A 226 -1.00 24.26 28.37
N ASN A 227 -0.73 24.93 27.26
CA ASN A 227 -0.62 26.39 27.23
C ASN A 227 -1.85 27.09 26.65
N GLN A 228 -2.49 26.51 25.63
CA GLN A 228 -3.51 27.20 24.82
C GLN A 228 -4.92 26.65 25.03
N ARG A 229 -5.07 25.46 25.62
CA ARG A 229 -6.36 24.80 25.81
C ARG A 229 -7.40 25.67 26.53
N GLU A 230 -7.04 26.27 27.66
CA GLU A 230 -7.96 27.08 28.46
C GLU A 230 -8.37 28.36 27.72
N VAL A 231 -7.41 29.02 27.08
CA VAL A 231 -7.63 30.22 26.28
C VAL A 231 -8.59 29.95 25.12
N VAL A 232 -8.36 28.87 24.36
CA VAL A 232 -9.23 28.50 23.23
C VAL A 232 -10.63 28.10 23.72
N LEU A 233 -10.72 27.40 24.85
CA LEU A 233 -12.01 27.02 25.44
C LEU A 233 -12.85 28.25 25.82
N GLU A 234 -12.23 29.23 26.49
CA GLU A 234 -12.87 30.48 26.88
C GLU A 234 -13.32 31.28 25.64
N GLN A 235 -12.41 31.46 24.67
CA GLN A 235 -12.72 32.13 23.41
C GLN A 235 -13.89 31.48 22.67
N LEU A 236 -13.90 30.14 22.54
CA LEU A 236 -15.01 29.43 21.91
C LEU A 236 -16.31 29.58 22.68
N SER A 237 -16.26 29.52 24.02
CA SER A 237 -17.44 29.71 24.87
C SER A 237 -18.02 31.12 24.72
N ASP A 238 -17.17 32.13 24.70
CA ASP A 238 -17.59 33.52 24.55
C ASP A 238 -18.16 33.78 23.16
N GLN A 239 -17.60 33.18 22.11
CA GLN A 239 -18.19 33.22 20.78
C GLN A 239 -19.61 32.64 20.77
N VAL A 240 -19.88 31.53 21.46
CA VAL A 240 -21.25 30.95 21.52
C VAL A 240 -22.18 31.84 22.32
N ARG A 241 -21.72 32.36 23.46
CA ARG A 241 -22.51 33.27 24.32
C ARG A 241 -22.86 34.56 23.58
N ASN A 242 -21.92 35.13 22.83
CA ASN A 242 -22.15 36.31 22.01
C ASN A 242 -23.20 36.02 20.92
N TRP A 243 -23.05 34.91 20.19
CA TRP A 243 -24.05 34.49 19.20
C TRP A 243 -25.45 34.30 19.83
N LEU A 244 -25.52 33.68 21.01
CA LEU A 244 -26.76 33.47 21.74
C LEU A 244 -27.42 34.80 22.15
N ASN A 245 -26.62 35.75 22.64
CA ASN A 245 -27.08 37.07 23.04
C ASN A 245 -27.59 37.87 21.84
N GLU A 246 -26.87 37.85 20.71
CA GLU A 246 -27.30 38.48 19.46
C GLU A 246 -28.62 37.88 18.95
N TYR A 247 -28.75 36.55 18.96
CA TYR A 247 -29.99 35.88 18.56
C TYR A 247 -31.17 36.25 19.48
N LYS A 248 -30.93 36.29 20.80
CA LYS A 248 -31.95 36.71 21.78
C LYS A 248 -32.35 38.16 21.57
N ALA A 249 -31.41 39.06 21.29
CA ALA A 249 -31.69 40.47 21.01
C ALA A 249 -32.56 40.65 19.75
N GLN A 250 -32.33 39.83 18.72
CA GLN A 250 -33.09 39.92 17.46
C GLN A 250 -34.48 39.26 17.52
N THR A 251 -34.62 38.13 18.22
CA THR A 251 -35.84 37.30 18.16
C THR A 251 -36.67 37.29 19.44
N GLY A 252 -36.11 37.76 20.56
CA GLY A 252 -36.74 37.70 21.88
C GLY A 252 -36.98 36.29 22.42
N LYS A 253 -36.46 35.25 21.74
CA LYS A 253 -36.60 33.83 22.10
C LYS A 253 -35.23 33.19 22.25
N ILE A 254 -35.15 32.19 23.14
CA ILE A 254 -33.94 31.39 23.31
C ILE A 254 -33.89 30.37 22.14
N PRO A 255 -32.82 30.37 21.32
CA PRO A 255 -32.67 29.40 20.23
C PRO A 255 -32.47 27.98 20.76
N GLU A 256 -32.99 27.00 20.02
CA GLU A 256 -32.75 25.58 20.29
C GLU A 256 -31.35 25.20 19.78
N TYR A 257 -30.41 24.92 20.69
CA TYR A 257 -29.03 24.63 20.32
C TYR A 257 -28.85 23.19 19.83
N THR A 258 -29.09 22.99 18.55
CA THR A 258 -28.81 21.73 17.87
C THR A 258 -27.34 21.71 17.47
N GLY A 259 -26.43 21.38 18.40
CA GLY A 259 -25.00 21.14 18.09
C GLY A 259 -24.77 19.89 17.20
N GLU A 260 -25.58 19.69 16.17
CA GLU A 260 -25.28 18.80 15.06
C GLU A 260 -24.23 19.48 14.16
N ASP A 261 -23.40 18.68 13.47
CA ASP A 261 -22.34 19.15 12.56
C ASP A 261 -22.82 20.09 11.44
N ARG A 262 -24.14 20.31 11.30
CA ARG A 262 -24.80 21.20 10.35
C ARG A 262 -25.56 22.36 10.99
N SER A 263 -25.25 22.72 12.23
CA SER A 263 -25.88 23.87 12.88
C SER A 263 -25.47 25.18 12.19
N PRO A 264 -26.40 26.12 11.92
CA PRO A 264 -26.06 27.45 11.43
C PRO A 264 -25.06 28.19 12.33
N SER A 265 -25.06 27.92 13.63
CA SER A 265 -24.06 28.45 14.56
C SER A 265 -22.63 27.98 14.23
N ARG A 266 -22.46 26.77 13.69
CA ARG A 266 -21.14 26.26 13.27
C ARG A 266 -20.66 26.89 11.96
N LEU A 267 -21.56 27.08 11.00
CA LEU A 267 -21.27 27.70 9.69
C LEU A 267 -21.02 29.21 9.76
N LEU A 268 -21.64 29.90 10.72
CA LEU A 268 -21.43 31.34 10.93
C LEU A 268 -20.13 31.61 11.70
N LEU A 269 -19.78 30.77 12.68
CA LEU A 269 -18.61 30.98 13.53
C LEU A 269 -17.29 30.52 12.88
N SER A 270 -17.30 29.49 12.02
CA SER A 270 -16.10 28.99 11.33
C SER A 270 -15.48 30.00 10.35
N ARG A 271 -16.16 31.12 10.06
CA ARG A 271 -15.74 32.12 9.07
C ARG A 271 -15.02 33.33 9.65
N GLN A 272 -15.01 33.48 10.98
CA GLN A 272 -14.50 34.68 11.65
C GLN A 272 -13.04 34.56 12.15
N GLY A 273 -12.42 33.38 12.01
CA GLY A 273 -11.14 33.05 12.66
C GLY A 273 -9.91 32.92 11.75
N THR A 274 -9.95 33.42 10.51
CA THR A 274 -8.75 33.52 9.67
C THR A 274 -8.70 34.90 9.05
N ASP A 275 -7.65 35.66 9.38
CA ASP A 275 -7.34 36.99 8.84
C ASP A 275 -7.54 37.06 7.32
N SER A 276 -8.62 37.69 6.88
CA SER A 276 -8.72 38.39 5.59
C SER A 276 -10.03 39.16 5.53
N GLU A 277 -10.05 40.35 6.12
CA GLU A 277 -10.98 41.42 5.74
C GLU A 277 -10.69 41.87 4.30
N LEU A 278 -11.18 41.15 3.29
CA LEU A 278 -11.52 41.71 1.99
C LEU A 278 -12.31 40.70 1.15
N SER A 279 -13.64 40.84 1.12
CA SER A 279 -14.48 40.73 -0.08
C SER A 279 -15.95 40.60 0.31
N LYS A 280 -16.61 41.76 0.37
CA LYS A 280 -18.06 41.89 0.29
C LYS A 280 -18.51 41.40 -1.10
N SER A 281 -19.34 40.36 -1.16
CA SER A 281 -20.24 40.18 -2.29
C SER A 281 -21.61 39.75 -1.79
N THR A 282 -22.51 40.70 -1.96
CA THR A 282 -23.96 40.69 -1.86
C THR A 282 -24.59 39.68 -2.83
N SER A 283 -25.48 38.81 -2.35
CA SER A 283 -26.58 38.31 -3.17
C SER A 283 -27.75 37.89 -2.29
N SER A 284 -28.71 38.80 -2.23
CA SER A 284 -30.04 38.70 -1.66
C SER A 284 -30.86 37.55 -2.25
N LYS A 285 -31.69 36.99 -1.38
CA LYS A 285 -32.70 35.95 -1.62
C LYS A 285 -34.06 36.63 -1.79
N ASP A 286 -34.91 36.04 -2.63
CA ASP A 286 -36.37 36.21 -2.86
C ASP A 286 -36.68 36.53 -4.33
N SER A 287 -37.53 35.77 -5.04
CA SER A 287 -38.92 35.52 -4.64
C SER A 287 -39.55 34.30 -5.33
N LYS A 288 -40.56 33.77 -4.66
CA LYS A 288 -41.42 32.63 -4.99
C LYS A 288 -42.73 33.16 -5.58
N VAL A 289 -43.11 32.75 -6.80
CA VAL A 289 -44.46 32.99 -7.36
C VAL A 289 -45.08 31.68 -7.85
N LYS A 290 -46.36 31.52 -7.52
CA LYS A 290 -47.22 30.35 -7.79
C LYS A 290 -47.82 30.40 -9.21
N LYS A 291 -47.76 29.24 -9.88
CA LYS A 291 -48.83 28.51 -10.60
C LYS A 291 -50.04 29.29 -11.14
N ASP A 292 -50.25 29.23 -12.46
CA ASP A 292 -51.58 29.17 -13.09
C ASP A 292 -51.61 28.36 -14.40
N LYS A 293 -52.78 27.80 -14.72
CA LYS A 293 -53.07 26.80 -15.77
C LYS A 293 -53.43 27.41 -17.13
N SER A 294 -52.78 26.93 -18.21
CA SER A 294 -53.24 26.58 -19.59
C SER A 294 -54.36 27.37 -20.32
N PRO A 295 -54.30 27.60 -21.66
CA PRO A 295 -54.51 26.51 -22.64
C PRO A 295 -53.72 26.55 -23.97
N LYS A 296 -53.61 25.35 -24.56
CA LYS A 296 -53.23 24.94 -25.93
C LYS A 296 -53.37 25.99 -27.06
N SER A 297 -52.32 26.08 -27.89
CA SER A 297 -52.44 26.20 -29.35
C SER A 297 -51.51 25.18 -30.03
N LYS A 298 -52.07 24.49 -31.03
CA LYS A 298 -51.39 23.53 -31.93
C LYS A 298 -50.63 24.33 -32.98
N GLU A 299 -49.37 23.99 -33.22
CA GLU A 299 -48.80 24.10 -34.56
C GLU A 299 -47.76 22.99 -34.79
N SER A 300 -47.67 22.60 -36.05
CA SER A 300 -47.38 21.26 -36.53
C SER A 300 -45.93 21.10 -37.03
N LYS A 301 -45.34 19.95 -36.70
CA LYS A 301 -44.32 19.16 -37.45
C LYS A 301 -43.31 19.94 -38.31
N SER A 302 -42.04 19.82 -37.93
CA SER A 302 -41.03 19.30 -38.86
C SER A 302 -40.19 18.26 -38.13
N SER A 303 -40.06 17.11 -38.78
CA SER A 303 -39.35 15.92 -38.33
C SER A 303 -37.89 16.03 -38.72
N THR A 304 -37.01 16.11 -37.74
CA THR A 304 -35.60 15.73 -37.89
C THR A 304 -35.32 14.75 -36.77
N ALA A 305 -35.33 13.47 -37.13
CA ALA A 305 -34.83 12.41 -36.28
C ALA A 305 -33.31 12.60 -36.21
N GLU A 306 -32.87 13.40 -35.26
CA GLU A 306 -31.51 13.25 -34.75
C GLU A 306 -31.51 11.94 -33.98
N GLU A 307 -30.73 10.98 -34.45
CA GLU A 307 -30.31 9.84 -33.67
C GLU A 307 -29.72 10.40 -32.38
N GLU A 308 -30.49 10.35 -31.28
CA GLU A 308 -29.91 10.40 -29.95
C GLU A 308 -28.98 9.20 -29.87
N GLU A 309 -27.71 9.38 -30.22
CA GLU A 309 -26.64 8.52 -29.74
C GLU A 309 -26.91 8.36 -28.25
N GLU A 310 -27.24 7.14 -27.82
CA GLU A 310 -27.27 6.74 -26.42
C GLU A 310 -25.85 6.93 -25.87
N THR A 311 -25.52 8.18 -25.56
CA THR A 311 -24.30 8.56 -24.89
C THR A 311 -24.43 8.02 -23.48
N THR A 312 -23.74 6.91 -23.22
CA THR A 312 -23.58 6.36 -21.88
C THR A 312 -23.12 7.48 -20.97
N LYS A 313 -23.97 7.85 -20.01
CA LYS A 313 -23.64 8.91 -19.05
C LYS A 313 -22.51 8.39 -18.17
N ALA A 314 -21.31 8.92 -18.38
CA ALA A 314 -20.13 8.58 -17.58
C ALA A 314 -20.42 8.72 -16.07
N ILE A 315 -19.81 7.84 -15.27
CA ILE A 315 -19.97 7.84 -13.82
C ILE A 315 -19.53 9.21 -13.26
N VAL A 316 -20.37 9.77 -12.38
CA VAL A 316 -20.01 10.98 -11.63
C VAL A 316 -18.84 10.66 -10.72
N SER A 317 -17.70 11.27 -11.00
CA SER A 317 -16.46 10.98 -10.28
C SER A 317 -16.53 11.40 -8.81
N THR A 318 -16.18 10.47 -7.92
CA THR A 318 -15.94 10.77 -6.51
C THR A 318 -14.54 11.35 -6.29
N PHE A 319 -13.59 10.99 -7.15
CA PHE A 319 -12.17 11.36 -7.01
C PHE A 319 -11.80 12.70 -7.64
N VAL A 320 -12.54 13.21 -8.63
CA VAL A 320 -12.28 14.55 -9.21
C VAL A 320 -12.40 15.67 -8.18
N PRO A 321 -13.45 15.74 -7.33
CA PRO A 321 -13.51 16.70 -6.25
C PRO A 321 -12.33 16.57 -5.28
N GLU A 322 -11.94 15.34 -4.92
CA GLU A 322 -10.79 15.10 -4.05
C GLU A 322 -9.47 15.59 -4.67
N LEU A 323 -9.24 15.32 -5.96
CA LEU A 323 -8.08 15.84 -6.70
C LEU A 323 -8.04 17.36 -6.69
N ASN A 324 -9.17 18.03 -6.93
CA ASN A 324 -9.24 19.49 -6.92
C ASN A 324 -8.95 20.05 -5.52
N MET A 325 -9.53 19.48 -4.46
CA MET A 325 -9.23 19.89 -3.09
C MET A 325 -7.74 19.73 -2.74
N LYS A 326 -7.09 18.66 -3.20
CA LYS A 326 -5.66 18.43 -2.97
C LYS A 326 -4.77 19.34 -3.81
N LYS A 327 -5.24 19.73 -5.00
CA LYS A 327 -4.59 20.75 -5.83
C LYS A 327 -4.68 22.13 -5.17
N GLU A 328 -5.83 22.49 -4.63
CA GLU A 328 -6.02 23.74 -3.87
C GLU A 328 -5.10 23.76 -2.64
N GLU A 329 -5.02 22.67 -1.87
CA GLU A 329 -4.07 22.50 -0.76
C GLU A 329 -2.61 22.73 -1.20
N TYR A 330 -2.24 22.27 -2.40
CA TYR A 330 -0.91 22.53 -2.97
C TYR A 330 -0.72 24.00 -3.35
N ASP A 331 -1.69 24.60 -4.04
CA ASP A 331 -1.61 25.98 -4.52
C ASP A 331 -1.54 26.98 -3.35
N GLU A 332 -2.26 26.72 -2.25
CA GLU A 332 -2.28 27.55 -1.04
C GLU A 332 -1.03 27.37 -0.17
N ILE A 333 -0.67 26.12 0.13
CA ILE A 333 0.36 25.85 1.15
C ILE A 333 1.74 25.75 0.53
N TRP A 334 1.89 25.12 -0.64
CA TRP A 334 3.19 24.63 -1.11
C TRP A 334 3.77 25.38 -2.31
N LYS A 335 2.94 25.88 -3.22
CA LYS A 335 3.36 26.50 -4.50
C LYS A 335 4.35 27.65 -4.33
N ASN A 336 4.11 28.52 -3.36
CA ASN A 336 4.89 29.73 -3.13
C ASN A 336 5.90 29.60 -1.98
N ARG A 337 6.03 28.41 -1.38
CA ARG A 337 6.99 28.22 -0.27
C ARG A 337 8.41 28.13 -0.79
N ASN A 338 9.28 28.89 -0.15
CA ASN A 338 10.69 28.91 -0.49
C ASN A 338 11.44 27.72 0.13
N GLU A 339 11.85 26.76 -0.70
CA GLU A 339 12.59 25.56 -0.24
C GLU A 339 14.06 25.84 0.14
N PHE A 340 14.61 27.01 -0.18
CA PHE A 340 16.01 27.35 0.17
C PHE A 340 16.27 27.33 1.69
N GLN A 341 15.24 27.60 2.49
CA GLN A 341 15.34 27.59 3.96
C GLN A 341 15.34 26.17 4.56
N ASN A 342 14.93 25.14 3.80
CA ASN A 342 14.83 23.76 4.29
C ASN A 342 15.51 22.74 3.36
N PRO A 343 16.84 22.82 3.16
CA PRO A 343 17.57 21.89 2.29
C PRO A 343 17.53 20.44 2.82
N ASN A 344 17.39 20.28 4.14
CA ASN A 344 17.33 18.98 4.81
C ASN A 344 15.94 18.32 4.77
N GLN A 345 14.93 19.01 4.21
CA GLN A 345 13.55 18.55 4.08
C GLN A 345 12.96 18.05 5.41
N LEU A 346 13.19 18.81 6.48
CA LEU A 346 12.65 18.55 7.81
C LEU A 346 11.14 18.82 7.87
N PRO A 347 10.43 18.23 8.86
CA PRO A 347 9.04 18.56 9.12
C PRO A 347 8.87 20.06 9.38
N ASP A 348 7.89 20.66 8.71
CA ASP A 348 7.52 22.06 8.95
C ASP A 348 6.67 22.19 10.23
N THR A 349 7.19 22.90 11.24
CA THR A 349 6.54 23.03 12.55
C THR A 349 5.32 23.93 12.51
N SER A 350 5.34 24.98 11.68
CA SER A 350 4.22 25.93 11.57
C SER A 350 2.97 25.26 11.00
N ILE A 351 3.13 24.40 9.97
CA ILE A 351 2.01 23.61 9.45
C ILE A 351 1.47 22.67 10.54
N ILE A 352 2.36 22.00 11.27
CA ILE A 352 1.97 21.07 12.35
C ILE A 352 1.17 21.81 13.42
N GLU A 353 1.65 22.97 13.87
CA GLU A 353 0.98 23.80 14.86
C GLU A 353 -0.43 24.20 14.41
N GLN A 354 -0.58 24.71 13.18
CA GLN A 354 -1.88 25.09 12.63
C GLN A 354 -2.85 23.90 12.53
N GLU A 355 -2.37 22.75 12.03
CA GLU A 355 -3.19 21.52 11.96
C GLU A 355 -3.61 21.03 13.35
N GLN A 356 -2.69 20.99 14.32
CA GLN A 356 -3.00 20.54 15.68
C GLN A 356 -3.92 21.51 16.41
N MET A 357 -3.78 22.83 16.15
CA MET A 357 -4.69 23.85 16.65
C MET A 357 -6.10 23.66 16.11
N ALA A 358 -6.26 23.48 14.80
CA ALA A 358 -7.57 23.24 14.21
C ALA A 358 -8.22 21.94 14.73
N ILE A 359 -7.44 20.89 15.00
CA ILE A 359 -7.94 19.66 15.61
C ILE A 359 -8.40 19.91 17.05
N MET A 360 -7.58 20.60 17.85
CA MET A 360 -7.94 20.95 19.23
C MET A 360 -9.19 21.82 19.28
N GLU A 361 -9.26 22.86 18.46
CA GLU A 361 -10.40 23.78 18.40
C GLU A 361 -11.68 23.00 18.08
N ASN A 362 -11.65 22.09 17.11
CA ASN A 362 -12.81 21.24 16.78
C ASN A 362 -13.22 20.30 17.93
N GLU A 363 -12.27 19.81 18.72
CA GLU A 363 -12.55 18.96 19.89
C GLU A 363 -13.12 19.78 21.05
N LEU A 364 -12.49 20.90 21.39
CA LEU A 364 -12.97 21.83 22.41
C LEU A 364 -14.32 22.40 22.01
N ARG A 365 -14.58 22.63 20.73
CA ARG A 365 -15.87 23.08 20.24
C ARG A 365 -16.99 22.11 20.58
N LYS A 366 -16.76 20.80 20.46
CA LYS A 366 -17.77 19.80 20.87
C LYS A 366 -18.06 19.88 22.37
N ILE A 367 -17.03 20.10 23.18
CA ILE A 367 -17.16 20.25 24.64
C ILE A 367 -17.95 21.53 24.97
N VAL A 368 -17.60 22.65 24.34
CA VAL A 368 -18.33 23.93 24.51
C VAL A 368 -19.77 23.78 24.06
N ASP A 369 -20.02 23.12 22.92
CA ASP A 369 -21.37 22.87 22.42
C ASP A 369 -22.21 22.05 23.43
N GLU A 370 -21.62 21.05 24.09
CA GLU A 370 -22.28 20.29 25.16
C GLU A 370 -22.51 21.12 26.42
N MET A 371 -21.52 21.92 26.84
CA MET A 371 -21.63 22.83 27.98
C MET A 371 -22.74 23.87 27.76
N MET A 372 -22.77 24.49 26.58
CA MET A 372 -23.77 25.49 26.21
C MET A 372 -25.19 24.91 26.13
N ARG A 373 -25.34 23.64 25.73
CA ARG A 373 -26.66 22.96 25.82
C ARG A 373 -27.13 22.85 27.26
N ALA A 374 -26.24 22.50 28.20
CA ALA A 374 -26.58 22.41 29.61
C ALA A 374 -26.90 23.79 30.20
N GLU A 375 -26.11 24.82 29.87
CA GLU A 375 -26.40 26.21 30.26
C GLU A 375 -27.77 26.67 29.74
N LEU A 376 -28.10 26.35 28.49
CA LEU A 376 -29.39 26.69 27.88
C LEU A 376 -30.57 25.95 28.51
N GLU A 377 -30.42 24.67 28.87
CA GLU A 377 -31.46 23.93 29.59
C GLU A 377 -31.73 24.58 30.96
N LEU A 378 -30.67 24.96 31.69
CA LEU A 378 -30.80 25.66 32.96
C LEU A 378 -31.44 27.06 32.81
N LEU A 379 -31.04 27.82 31.79
CA LEU A 379 -31.63 29.13 31.48
C LEU A 379 -33.10 29.03 31.09
N GLN A 380 -33.47 28.01 30.33
CA GLN A 380 -34.86 27.76 29.97
C GLN A 380 -35.69 27.38 31.21
N GLU A 381 -35.16 26.53 32.10
CA GLU A 381 -35.81 26.19 33.36
C GLU A 381 -36.02 27.41 34.27
N ALA A 382 -35.06 28.33 34.34
CA ALA A 382 -35.18 29.57 35.08
C ALA A 382 -36.23 30.51 34.46
N TYR A 383 -36.20 30.67 33.14
CA TYR A 383 -37.17 31.50 32.42
C TYR A 383 -38.61 31.00 32.55
N ASP A 384 -38.82 29.67 32.52
CA ASP A 384 -40.14 29.06 32.72
C ASP A 384 -40.65 29.26 34.15
N LYS A 385 -39.76 29.23 35.17
CA LYS A 385 -40.11 29.55 36.57
C LYS A 385 -40.55 31.01 36.73
N ASP A 386 -39.83 31.96 36.13
CA ASP A 386 -40.12 33.40 36.23
C ASP A 386 -41.44 33.79 35.52
N LYS A 387 -41.81 33.10 34.44
CA LYS A 387 -43.12 33.28 33.79
C LYS A 387 -44.29 32.65 34.54
N GLY A 388 -44.06 32.03 35.70
CA GLY A 388 -45.11 31.35 36.47
C GLY A 388 -45.71 30.13 35.77
N ILE A 389 -45.05 29.64 34.71
CA ILE A 389 -45.44 28.41 34.04
C ILE A 389 -44.93 27.29 34.94
N LYS A 390 -45.81 26.69 35.74
CA LYS A 390 -45.48 25.50 36.54
C LYS A 390 -44.72 24.54 35.63
N SER A 391 -43.45 24.31 35.95
CA SER A 391 -42.60 23.36 35.22
C SER A 391 -43.41 22.08 35.11
N ARG A 392 -43.88 21.74 33.90
CA ARG A 392 -44.27 20.37 33.63
C ARG A 392 -42.97 19.61 33.90
N LYS A 393 -42.88 18.94 35.05
CA LYS A 393 -41.97 17.81 35.24
C LYS A 393 -41.93 17.14 33.87
N LYS A 394 -40.76 17.02 33.26
CA LYS A 394 -40.55 16.07 32.16
C LYS A 394 -40.97 14.72 32.75
N SER A 395 -42.26 14.40 32.60
CA SER A 395 -42.75 13.04 32.74
C SER A 395 -41.95 12.31 31.70
N SER A 396 -41.02 11.47 32.19
CA SER A 396 -40.37 10.37 31.50
C SER A 396 -40.99 10.14 30.12
N LYS A 397 -40.52 10.89 29.12
CA LYS A 397 -41.08 10.79 27.79
C LYS A 397 -40.49 9.51 27.24
N LYS A 398 -41.35 8.48 27.26
CA LYS A 398 -41.39 7.35 26.36
C LYS A 398 -40.00 6.93 25.88
N ALA A 399 -39.58 5.76 26.34
CA ALA A 399 -38.80 4.85 25.53
C ALA A 399 -39.16 5.08 24.06
N LYS A 400 -38.24 5.69 23.30
CA LYS A 400 -38.33 5.68 21.85
C LYS A 400 -38.53 4.21 21.52
N ARG A 401 -39.72 3.87 21.02
CA ARG A 401 -39.89 2.69 20.17
C ARG A 401 -38.84 2.91 19.09
N GLY A 402 -37.66 2.34 19.31
CA GLY A 402 -36.68 2.13 18.28
C GLY A 402 -37.44 1.31 17.26
N GLY A 403 -37.84 1.96 16.17
CA GLY A 403 -38.28 1.28 14.98
C GLY A 403 -37.25 0.19 14.77
N LYS A 404 -37.73 -1.06 14.83
CA LYS A 404 -36.96 -2.25 14.53
C LYS A 404 -36.56 -2.07 13.07
N LYS A 405 -35.48 -1.30 12.84
CA LYS A 405 -34.74 -1.34 11.58
C LYS A 405 -34.54 -2.82 11.40
N SER A 406 -35.16 -3.36 10.36
CA SER A 406 -34.87 -4.69 9.89
C SER A 406 -33.36 -4.79 9.88
N LYS A 407 -32.80 -5.48 10.88
CA LYS A 407 -31.50 -6.09 10.73
C LYS A 407 -31.76 -6.96 9.50
N LYS A 408 -31.39 -6.46 8.31
CA LYS A 408 -30.93 -7.33 7.23
C LYS A 408 -30.20 -8.44 7.97
N LYS A 409 -30.64 -9.69 7.80
CA LYS A 409 -29.95 -10.86 8.33
C LYS A 409 -28.49 -10.70 7.89
N LYS A 410 -27.68 -10.01 8.69
CA LYS A 410 -26.24 -10.18 8.70
C LYS A 410 -26.16 -11.64 9.12
N GLU A 411 -25.58 -12.44 8.24
CA GLU A 411 -25.29 -13.84 8.52
C GLU A 411 -24.84 -13.91 9.97
N LYS A 412 -25.52 -14.78 10.74
CA LYS A 412 -25.22 -14.95 12.14
C LYS A 412 -23.77 -15.41 12.18
N ASP A 413 -22.89 -14.54 12.64
CA ASP A 413 -21.49 -14.89 12.83
C ASP A 413 -21.46 -16.15 13.67
N LEU A 414 -20.89 -17.22 13.11
CA LEU A 414 -20.79 -18.53 13.75
C LEU A 414 -19.55 -18.60 14.66
N THR A 415 -18.72 -17.56 14.66
CA THR A 415 -17.45 -17.47 15.39
C THR A 415 -17.31 -16.27 16.35
N PRO A 416 -18.38 -15.76 17.00
CA PRO A 416 -18.31 -14.54 17.80
C PRO A 416 -17.44 -14.71 19.07
N ASP A 417 -17.30 -15.94 19.56
CA ASP A 417 -16.54 -16.26 20.78
C ASP A 417 -15.05 -16.60 20.48
N ARG A 418 -14.62 -16.54 19.22
CA ARG A 418 -13.27 -16.94 18.79
C ARG A 418 -12.43 -15.76 18.33
N THR A 419 -11.16 -15.77 18.69
CA THR A 419 -10.20 -14.76 18.21
C THR A 419 -9.84 -15.03 16.74
N THR A 420 -9.54 -13.98 15.99
CA THR A 420 -9.10 -14.06 14.59
C THR A 420 -7.83 -14.90 14.42
N GLU A 421 -6.94 -14.88 15.41
CA GLU A 421 -5.72 -15.67 15.43
C GLU A 421 -6.01 -17.17 15.54
N SER A 422 -6.93 -17.57 16.42
CA SER A 422 -7.34 -18.98 16.55
C SER A 422 -7.97 -19.51 15.26
N LEU A 423 -8.80 -18.71 14.59
CA LEU A 423 -9.37 -19.07 13.29
C LEU A 423 -8.28 -19.20 12.21
N PHE A 424 -7.29 -18.32 12.22
CA PHE A 424 -6.18 -18.37 11.27
C PHE A 424 -5.31 -19.60 11.46
N GLU A 425 -5.00 -19.99 12.71
CA GLU A 425 -4.29 -21.24 13.00
C GLU A 425 -5.04 -22.48 12.50
N GLU A 426 -6.37 -22.53 12.67
CA GLU A 426 -7.22 -23.62 12.18
C GLU A 426 -7.22 -23.70 10.64
N LEU A 427 -7.30 -22.55 9.95
CA LEU A 427 -7.23 -22.50 8.48
C LEU A 427 -5.88 -22.95 7.92
N ILE A 428 -4.78 -22.71 8.65
CA ILE A 428 -3.45 -23.23 8.31
C ILE A 428 -3.41 -24.74 8.54
N ALA A 429 -3.92 -25.22 9.68
CA ALA A 429 -3.94 -26.64 10.02
C ALA A 429 -4.75 -27.47 9.00
N ASN A 430 -5.88 -26.92 8.53
CA ASN A 430 -6.72 -27.52 7.48
C ASN A 430 -6.13 -27.36 6.08
N GLY A 431 -4.99 -26.68 5.92
CA GLY A 431 -4.31 -26.49 4.65
C GLY A 431 -5.06 -25.57 3.67
N ILE A 432 -5.98 -24.72 4.14
CA ILE A 432 -6.64 -23.72 3.31
C ILE A 432 -5.68 -22.54 3.07
N ILE A 433 -5.02 -22.09 4.14
CA ILE A 433 -3.95 -21.09 4.06
C ILE A 433 -2.62 -21.82 3.91
N LYS A 434 -1.98 -21.63 2.76
CA LYS A 434 -0.72 -22.29 2.42
C LYS A 434 0.40 -21.28 2.27
N LYS A 435 1.62 -21.72 2.59
CA LYS A 435 2.84 -21.01 2.22
C LYS A 435 3.05 -21.12 0.71
N TYR A 436 3.36 -20.00 0.07
CA TYR A 436 3.59 -19.90 -1.38
C TYR A 436 4.98 -19.31 -1.67
N PRO A 437 5.61 -19.67 -2.80
CA PRO A 437 6.87 -19.06 -3.23
C PRO A 437 6.68 -17.58 -3.60
N GLU A 438 7.69 -16.75 -3.35
CA GLU A 438 7.64 -15.33 -3.73
C GLU A 438 7.84 -15.17 -5.24
N VAL A 439 6.74 -14.96 -5.95
CA VAL A 439 6.75 -14.59 -7.37
C VAL A 439 6.35 -13.12 -7.51
N TYR A 440 7.07 -12.39 -8.35
CA TYR A 440 6.81 -10.97 -8.62
C TYR A 440 6.05 -10.83 -9.93
N LEU A 441 5.09 -9.90 -9.99
CA LEU A 441 4.31 -9.66 -11.20
C LEU A 441 5.19 -9.25 -12.40
N ASN A 442 6.31 -8.56 -12.15
CA ASN A 442 7.27 -8.18 -13.18
C ASN A 442 8.07 -9.38 -13.75
N GLN A 443 8.02 -10.55 -13.10
CA GLN A 443 8.59 -11.79 -13.65
C GLN A 443 7.66 -12.44 -14.67
N TYR A 444 6.38 -12.06 -14.70
CA TYR A 444 5.44 -12.51 -15.72
C TYR A 444 5.74 -11.76 -17.03
N LEU A 445 6.48 -12.41 -17.93
CA LEU A 445 6.95 -11.82 -19.18
C LEU A 445 5.81 -11.68 -20.18
N GLY A 446 5.65 -10.47 -20.72
CA GLY A 446 4.55 -10.13 -21.60
C GLY A 446 4.47 -8.64 -21.83
N GLU A 447 4.19 -8.25 -23.07
CA GLU A 447 3.95 -6.87 -23.47
C GLU A 447 2.45 -6.63 -23.67
N LYS A 448 2.04 -5.36 -23.57
CA LYS A 448 0.69 -4.93 -23.88
C LYS A 448 0.44 -5.04 -25.39
N SER A 449 -0.80 -5.32 -25.80
CA SER A 449 -1.13 -5.39 -27.22
C SER A 449 -1.06 -4.02 -27.91
N TYR A 450 -0.56 -4.01 -29.14
CA TYR A 450 -0.54 -2.83 -30.03
C TYR A 450 -1.83 -2.66 -30.85
N PHE A 451 -2.86 -3.46 -30.58
CA PHE A 451 -4.07 -3.44 -31.40
C PHE A 451 -4.83 -2.13 -31.21
N TYR A 452 -5.43 -1.68 -32.30
CA TYR A 452 -6.36 -0.57 -32.33
C TYR A 452 -7.68 -0.98 -31.68
N PRO A 453 -8.40 -0.04 -31.05
CA PRO A 453 -9.76 -0.30 -30.57
C PRO A 453 -10.66 -0.68 -31.75
N VAL A 454 -11.40 -1.78 -31.59
CA VAL A 454 -12.38 -2.26 -32.58
C VAL A 454 -13.76 -2.15 -31.96
N LYS A 455 -14.72 -1.58 -32.70
CA LYS A 455 -16.12 -1.54 -32.24
C LYS A 455 -16.62 -2.95 -31.96
N CYS A 456 -17.20 -3.15 -30.78
CA CYS A 456 -17.77 -4.45 -30.43
C CYS A 456 -18.81 -4.90 -31.46
N ASN A 457 -18.83 -6.20 -31.72
CA ASN A 457 -19.72 -6.89 -32.67
C ASN A 457 -19.51 -6.60 -34.17
N MET A 458 -18.45 -5.89 -34.59
CA MET A 458 -18.20 -5.55 -36.00
C MET A 458 -17.08 -6.38 -36.69
N GLY A 459 -16.53 -7.41 -36.04
CA GLY A 459 -15.46 -8.23 -36.63
C GLY A 459 -14.85 -9.27 -35.68
N LYS A 460 -13.66 -9.77 -36.04
CA LYS A 460 -12.85 -10.61 -35.13
C LYS A 460 -12.30 -9.74 -34.02
N GLU A 461 -12.50 -10.14 -32.77
CA GLU A 461 -11.90 -9.48 -31.62
C GLU A 461 -10.37 -9.47 -31.76
N PRO A 462 -9.71 -8.32 -31.48
CA PRO A 462 -8.26 -8.25 -31.46
C PRO A 462 -7.67 -9.21 -30.43
N LEU A 463 -6.47 -9.72 -30.73
CA LEU A 463 -5.79 -10.66 -29.84
C LEU A 463 -5.33 -9.94 -28.57
N ILE A 464 -5.40 -10.63 -27.45
CA ILE A 464 -5.01 -10.11 -26.15
C ILE A 464 -3.53 -10.43 -25.91
N GLY A 465 -2.76 -9.43 -25.47
CA GLY A 465 -1.39 -9.60 -25.05
C GLY A 465 -1.30 -10.08 -23.59
N LEU A 466 -0.20 -10.75 -23.23
CA LEU A 466 0.03 -11.15 -21.83
C LEU A 466 0.19 -9.93 -20.90
N GLY A 467 0.65 -8.79 -21.41
CA GLY A 467 0.70 -7.53 -20.66
C GLY A 467 -0.69 -6.95 -20.37
N ASP A 468 -1.67 -7.15 -21.26
CA ASP A 468 -3.06 -6.74 -20.99
C ASP A 468 -3.63 -7.50 -19.78
N PHE A 469 -3.34 -8.80 -19.69
CA PHE A 469 -3.76 -9.62 -18.54
C PHE A 469 -3.13 -9.13 -17.23
N ARG A 470 -1.85 -8.76 -17.27
CA ARG A 470 -1.14 -8.19 -16.12
C ARG A 470 -1.80 -6.87 -15.66
N GLN A 471 -2.20 -6.02 -16.60
CA GLN A 471 -2.89 -4.77 -16.31
C GLN A 471 -4.26 -5.00 -15.64
N ILE A 472 -5.10 -5.91 -16.16
CA ILE A 472 -6.40 -6.22 -15.54
C ILE A 472 -6.23 -6.73 -14.10
N LEU A 473 -5.24 -7.61 -13.85
CA LEU A 473 -4.96 -8.06 -12.49
C LEU A 473 -4.55 -6.91 -11.57
N GLN A 474 -3.76 -5.96 -12.07
CA GLN A 474 -3.39 -4.78 -11.29
C GLN A 474 -4.62 -3.92 -10.98
N GLU A 475 -5.43 -3.61 -11.98
CA GLU A 475 -6.63 -2.76 -11.87
C GLU A 475 -7.70 -3.38 -10.97
N TYR A 476 -7.95 -4.69 -11.06
CA TYR A 476 -9.07 -5.32 -10.35
C TYR A 476 -8.67 -5.92 -9.00
N CYS A 477 -7.46 -6.47 -8.89
CA CYS A 477 -7.06 -7.22 -7.70
C CYS A 477 -6.07 -6.47 -6.80
N ILE A 478 -5.24 -5.57 -7.35
CA ILE A 478 -4.11 -5.00 -6.59
C ILE A 478 -4.38 -3.55 -6.19
N ILE A 479 -4.72 -2.69 -7.15
CA ILE A 479 -4.90 -1.25 -6.94
C ILE A 479 -6.06 -0.96 -6.00
N PRO A 480 -7.24 -1.62 -6.08
CA PRO A 480 -8.33 -1.36 -5.14
C PRO A 480 -7.93 -1.68 -3.70
N LEU A 481 -6.94 -2.55 -3.49
CA LEU A 481 -6.43 -2.90 -2.16
C LEU A 481 -5.39 -1.90 -1.65
N PHE A 482 -5.02 -0.87 -2.42
CA PHE A 482 -3.98 0.11 -2.09
C PHE A 482 -4.22 0.78 -0.73
N THR A 483 -5.43 1.31 -0.54
CA THR A 483 -5.88 1.95 0.69
C THR A 483 -7.35 1.58 0.95
N PRO A 484 -7.78 1.40 2.21
CA PRO A 484 -9.18 1.07 2.51
C PRO A 484 -10.20 2.07 1.96
N HIS A 485 -9.83 3.36 1.91
CA HIS A 485 -10.63 4.41 1.28
C HIS A 485 -10.87 4.13 -0.21
N LEU A 486 -9.80 3.81 -0.93
CA LEU A 486 -9.88 3.49 -2.36
C LEU A 486 -10.80 2.29 -2.58
N HIS A 487 -10.64 1.21 -1.80
CA HIS A 487 -11.48 0.02 -1.91
C HIS A 487 -12.98 0.28 -1.73
N GLN A 488 -13.35 1.25 -0.89
CA GLN A 488 -14.74 1.59 -0.60
C GLN A 488 -15.34 2.54 -1.64
N SER A 489 -14.51 3.42 -2.20
CA SER A 489 -14.92 4.48 -3.12
C SER A 489 -14.88 4.05 -4.60
N THR A 490 -14.13 2.99 -4.94
CA THR A 490 -14.07 2.46 -6.32
C THR A 490 -15.17 1.42 -6.60
N PRO A 491 -15.59 1.24 -7.86
CA PRO A 491 -16.48 0.16 -8.27
C PRO A 491 -15.98 -1.21 -7.77
N HIS A 492 -16.84 -1.93 -7.05
CA HIS A 492 -16.42 -3.13 -6.31
C HIS A 492 -16.58 -4.40 -7.13
N ILE A 493 -15.44 -4.97 -7.54
CA ILE A 493 -15.38 -6.26 -8.25
C ILE A 493 -15.30 -7.39 -7.22
N LYS A 494 -16.32 -8.25 -7.19
CA LYS A 494 -16.45 -9.32 -6.18
C LYS A 494 -15.72 -10.59 -6.54
N SER A 495 -15.60 -10.88 -7.83
CA SER A 495 -15.07 -12.15 -8.33
C SER A 495 -14.38 -11.91 -9.66
N VAL A 496 -13.22 -12.53 -9.83
CA VAL A 496 -12.46 -12.56 -11.08
C VAL A 496 -12.28 -14.03 -11.46
N MET A 497 -12.60 -14.36 -12.70
CA MET A 497 -12.37 -15.70 -13.26
C MET A 497 -11.17 -15.64 -14.20
N ILE A 498 -10.13 -16.40 -13.89
CA ILE A 498 -8.96 -16.55 -14.77
C ILE A 498 -9.15 -17.86 -15.53
N ALA A 499 -9.25 -17.77 -16.86
CA ALA A 499 -9.39 -18.91 -17.76
C ALA A 499 -8.32 -18.88 -18.85
N GLY A 500 -7.79 -20.04 -19.23
CA GLY A 500 -6.71 -20.17 -20.20
C GLY A 500 -6.34 -21.62 -20.43
N THR A 501 -5.40 -21.86 -21.35
CA THR A 501 -4.84 -23.20 -21.56
C THR A 501 -4.01 -23.61 -20.34
N LYS A 502 -3.93 -24.93 -20.08
CA LYS A 502 -3.19 -25.46 -18.93
C LYS A 502 -1.74 -24.98 -18.91
N ASP A 503 -1.09 -24.93 -20.07
CA ASP A 503 0.32 -24.55 -20.19
C ASP A 503 0.54 -23.06 -19.84
N LEU A 504 -0.39 -22.18 -20.24
CA LEU A 504 -0.32 -20.75 -19.91
C LEU A 504 -0.56 -20.47 -18.42
N LEU A 505 -1.31 -21.34 -17.74
CA LEU A 505 -1.64 -21.22 -16.31
C LEU A 505 -0.64 -21.95 -15.39
N LEU A 506 0.09 -22.96 -15.90
CA LEU A 506 0.98 -23.84 -15.11
C LEU A 506 2.48 -23.55 -15.27
N ASP A 507 2.88 -22.74 -16.27
CA ASP A 507 4.29 -22.28 -16.40
C ASP A 507 4.71 -21.24 -15.34
N ALA A 508 3.87 -21.03 -14.31
CA ALA A 508 4.25 -20.43 -13.03
C ALA A 508 4.94 -21.43 -12.07
N SER A 509 5.42 -22.57 -12.57
CA SER A 509 6.26 -23.51 -11.83
C SER A 509 7.75 -23.19 -12.04
N TRP A 510 8.22 -22.15 -11.34
CA TRP A 510 9.65 -21.85 -11.17
C TRP A 510 10.13 -22.21 -9.77
#